data_AF-A0A3M7P2J0-F1
#
_entry.id   AF-A0A3M7P2J0-F1
#
_cell.length_a   1.000
_cell.length_b   1.000
_cell.length_c   1.000
_cell.angle_alpha   90.00
_cell.angle_beta   90.00
_cell.angle_gamma   90.00
#
_symmetry.space_group_name_H-M   'P 1'
#
loop_
_entity.id
_entity.type
_entity.pdbx_description
1 polymer ?
#
loop_
_entity_poly.entity_id
_entity_poly.type
_entity_poly.pdbx_seq_one_letter_code
_entity_poly.pdbx_strand_id
1 'polypeptide(L)'
;MKKLSLKLWPDDVSNFNELHLKIVLSMLKNSNFNSKMNSLKEICKLIDNSKTFLANSAPIDEDFLGTWLVNEQILSFAIEGNLDQAQYCDKLKSIVEFLGNRISHDEIKTLWQMQFNKPSSIVDNLYSLISIVTSKFNQEQLDDLIGFIKSTWNDPSFKSHDRLVYLLRLIGQESKNSKTHLKILDALWSLKDQSASTHPFLIQLIYKEHLSVLNTDRVYRDQAKSVYIKKCLGLIDQENKLGALYALKHLFDILNSYKTKSWPSVKSLRDVLGEIVVPEIKTLCQNLINYNQFRAQFANTIFSHEQIIDLHLNLLKFALKEGNLYLRLVRAEEIWDSLTESNDELNVQKCFEWFIECIVDLNEQTRNEMFRQRVTKLDPTKLTLKGYECYRLFFLYHNQSESRVQITSSDSSDFLVEESDLDLDYLWKLILNNESDQIVHNSVEFLLKLCCSNLAPSLKRDVHTFNTKLTQTIFEKLKQNESKETQLNNLLKCLEEFIRIFDTKEEAFCLTSHSSSIKIDKISVKVQLNENKECFEVKNLYSNDLLESLRQKIAELVNNSVNNFQLLHESKILAQSLDNKTLSFLEINDASLLTCKLIPSTPVKSSEFFTTLSICSTPKSSLFSNRLSISCP
;
A
#
# COMPACT_ATOMS: atom_id res chain seq x y z
N MET A 1 -42.64 57.38 3.55
CA MET A 1 -42.14 58.67 4.04
C MET A 1 -40.91 59.17 3.28
N LYS A 2 -39.75 58.49 3.28
CA LYS A 2 -38.55 58.95 2.52
C LYS A 2 -38.79 59.17 1.01
N LYS A 3 -39.54 58.26 0.33
CA LYS A 3 -39.93 58.46 -1.08
C LYS A 3 -40.89 59.64 -1.30
N LEU A 4 -41.65 60.03 -0.26
CA LEU A 4 -42.53 61.20 -0.28
C LEU A 4 -41.71 62.47 -0.04
N SER A 5 -40.77 62.48 0.91
CA SER A 5 -39.88 63.63 1.13
C SER A 5 -38.97 63.89 -0.08
N LEU A 6 -38.48 62.85 -0.75
CA LEU A 6 -37.74 63.01 -2.01
C LEU A 6 -38.52 63.74 -3.11
N LYS A 7 -39.85 63.65 -3.10
CA LYS A 7 -40.72 64.30 -4.09
C LYS A 7 -41.27 65.65 -3.63
N LEU A 8 -41.45 65.83 -2.32
CA LEU A 8 -42.18 66.98 -1.76
C LEU A 8 -41.26 67.96 -1.01
N TRP A 9 -40.19 67.49 -0.37
CA TRP A 9 -39.25 68.28 0.44
C TRP A 9 -37.81 67.76 0.29
N PRO A 10 -37.14 68.05 -0.86
CA PRO A 10 -35.80 67.55 -1.14
C PRO A 10 -34.75 67.98 -0.10
N ASP A 11 -34.88 69.20 0.43
CA ASP A 11 -33.96 69.77 1.41
C ASP A 11 -34.05 69.10 2.80
N ASP A 12 -35.17 68.47 3.12
CA ASP A 12 -35.42 67.80 4.42
C ASP A 12 -35.08 66.30 4.41
N VAL A 13 -34.61 65.75 3.29
CA VAL A 13 -34.26 64.32 3.17
C VAL A 13 -33.16 63.93 4.17
N SER A 14 -32.20 64.82 4.43
CA SER A 14 -31.13 64.62 5.42
C SER A 14 -31.67 64.53 6.84
N ASN A 15 -32.60 65.43 7.22
CA ASN A 15 -33.26 65.43 8.52
C ASN A 15 -34.04 64.12 8.74
N PHE A 16 -34.70 63.61 7.69
CA PHE A 16 -35.42 62.34 7.76
C PHE A 16 -34.47 61.15 7.96
N ASN A 17 -33.31 61.14 7.30
CA ASN A 17 -32.30 60.11 7.48
C ASN A 17 -31.75 60.12 8.92
N GLU A 18 -31.50 61.29 9.49
CA GLU A 18 -31.01 61.41 10.88
C GLU A 18 -32.06 60.90 11.89
N LEU A 19 -33.33 61.28 11.73
CA LEU A 19 -34.42 60.74 12.55
C LEU A 19 -34.55 59.23 12.42
N HIS A 20 -34.40 58.68 11.22
CA HIS A 20 -34.44 57.24 10.99
C HIS A 20 -33.32 56.53 11.77
N LEU A 21 -32.08 57.02 11.68
CA LEU A 21 -30.94 56.47 12.42
C LEU A 21 -31.14 56.55 13.93
N LYS A 22 -31.69 57.66 14.46
CA LYS A 22 -32.01 57.80 15.89
C LYS A 22 -33.06 56.78 16.36
N ILE A 23 -34.09 56.52 15.56
CA ILE A 23 -35.11 55.49 15.87
C ILE A 23 -34.48 54.10 15.86
N VAL A 24 -33.64 53.79 14.87
CA VAL A 24 -32.93 52.51 14.80
C VAL A 24 -32.03 52.29 16.02
N LEU A 25 -31.29 53.33 16.44
CA LEU A 25 -30.45 53.29 17.63
C LEU A 25 -31.26 53.08 18.92
N SER A 26 -32.37 53.80 19.09
CA SER A 26 -33.21 53.64 20.29
C SER A 26 -33.85 52.25 20.36
N MET A 27 -34.22 51.68 19.21
CA MET A 27 -34.71 50.30 19.13
C MET A 27 -33.62 49.28 19.51
N LEU A 28 -32.34 49.54 19.19
CA LEU A 28 -31.22 48.65 19.53
C LEU A 28 -30.86 48.69 21.02
N LYS A 29 -30.91 49.89 21.62
CA LYS A 29 -30.63 50.09 23.06
C LYS A 29 -31.73 49.52 23.97
N ASN A 30 -32.89 49.17 23.42
CA ASN A 30 -33.98 48.53 24.17
C ASN A 30 -33.61 47.07 24.54
N SER A 31 -34.05 46.61 25.72
CA SER A 31 -33.80 45.26 26.22
C SER A 31 -34.61 44.18 25.48
N ASN A 32 -35.68 44.54 24.79
CA ASN A 32 -36.54 43.60 24.07
C ASN A 32 -35.88 43.01 22.82
N PHE A 33 -35.79 41.68 22.74
CA PHE A 33 -35.26 40.94 21.60
C PHE A 33 -35.85 41.37 20.24
N ASN A 34 -37.17 41.50 20.15
CA ASN A 34 -37.83 41.86 18.88
C ASN A 34 -37.44 43.26 18.40
N SER A 35 -37.24 44.20 19.34
CA SER A 35 -36.77 45.56 19.05
C SER A 35 -35.34 45.52 18.51
N LYS A 36 -34.44 44.81 19.21
CA LYS A 36 -33.04 44.65 18.76
C LYS A 36 -32.96 43.99 17.39
N MET A 37 -33.66 42.87 17.19
CA MET A 37 -33.68 42.15 15.92
C MET A 37 -34.21 43.01 14.76
N ASN A 38 -35.29 43.77 14.97
CA ASN A 38 -35.81 44.66 13.93
C ASN A 38 -34.86 45.82 13.62
N SER A 39 -34.18 46.36 14.64
CA SER A 39 -33.12 47.35 14.45
C SER A 39 -31.98 46.78 13.59
N LEU A 40 -31.45 45.59 13.91
CA LEU A 40 -30.40 44.95 13.12
C LEU A 40 -30.83 44.65 11.68
N LYS A 41 -32.07 44.18 11.48
CA LYS A 41 -32.64 43.98 10.14
C LYS A 41 -32.67 45.27 9.34
N GLU A 42 -33.03 46.39 9.98
CA GLU A 42 -33.07 47.69 9.31
C GLU A 42 -31.66 48.20 9.00
N ILE A 43 -30.70 48.03 9.91
CA ILE A 43 -29.28 48.35 9.65
C ILE A 43 -28.76 47.54 8.45
N CYS A 44 -29.05 46.24 8.38
CA CYS A 44 -28.65 45.43 7.22
C CYS A 44 -29.23 45.97 5.91
N LYS A 45 -30.52 46.35 5.91
CA LYS A 45 -31.12 46.97 4.71
C LYS A 45 -30.47 48.31 4.36
N LEU A 46 -30.10 49.13 5.35
CA LEU A 46 -29.40 50.39 5.11
C LEU A 46 -28.03 50.15 4.46
N ILE A 47 -27.31 49.12 4.91
CA ILE A 47 -26.04 48.67 4.31
C ILE A 47 -26.26 48.17 2.86
N ASP A 48 -27.28 47.37 2.61
CA ASP A 48 -27.55 46.86 1.26
C ASP A 48 -27.95 48.00 0.30
N ASN A 49 -28.71 48.97 0.80
CA ASN A 49 -29.13 50.15 0.06
C ASN A 49 -27.96 51.13 -0.20
N SER A 50 -26.99 51.24 0.71
CA SER A 50 -25.82 52.12 0.49
C SER A 50 -24.91 51.58 -0.62
N LYS A 51 -24.85 50.25 -0.78
CA LYS A 51 -24.09 49.58 -1.84
C LYS A 51 -24.75 49.66 -3.22
N THR A 52 -26.05 49.94 -3.29
CA THR A 52 -26.83 49.93 -4.53
C THR A 52 -27.22 51.33 -4.96
N PHE A 53 -26.61 51.81 -6.05
CA PHE A 53 -26.91 53.14 -6.61
C PHE A 53 -28.21 53.11 -7.42
N LEU A 54 -29.36 53.04 -6.75
CA LEU A 54 -30.67 53.23 -7.38
C LEU A 54 -31.02 54.72 -7.36
N ALA A 55 -31.05 55.34 -8.54
CA ALA A 55 -31.30 56.79 -8.74
C ALA A 55 -32.58 57.33 -8.08
N ASN A 56 -33.54 56.45 -7.72
CA ASN A 56 -34.83 56.81 -7.14
C ASN A 56 -34.92 56.71 -5.60
N SER A 57 -33.83 56.36 -4.88
CA SER A 57 -33.88 56.11 -3.43
C SER A 57 -33.10 57.09 -2.53
N ALA A 58 -32.25 57.95 -3.10
CA ALA A 58 -31.29 58.79 -2.35
C ALA A 58 -30.69 58.03 -1.15
N PRO A 59 -29.91 56.97 -1.42
CA PRO A 59 -29.37 56.11 -0.37
C PRO A 59 -28.48 56.91 0.58
N ILE A 60 -28.40 56.45 1.84
CA ILE A 60 -27.41 57.01 2.77
C ILE A 60 -26.04 56.58 2.23
N ASP A 61 -25.12 57.54 2.19
CA ASP A 61 -23.75 57.29 1.74
C ASP A 61 -23.06 56.22 2.60
N GLU A 62 -22.24 55.38 1.95
CA GLU A 62 -21.59 54.24 2.59
C GLU A 62 -20.60 54.67 3.67
N ASP A 63 -19.80 55.70 3.39
CA ASP A 63 -18.82 56.23 4.34
C ASP A 63 -19.50 56.89 5.53
N PHE A 64 -20.56 57.68 5.28
CA PHE A 64 -21.35 58.27 6.36
C PHE A 64 -21.98 57.21 7.26
N LEU A 65 -22.60 56.17 6.67
CA LEU A 65 -23.21 55.09 7.45
C LEU A 65 -22.16 54.33 8.26
N GLY A 66 -21.00 54.04 7.67
CA GLY A 66 -19.88 53.41 8.37
C GLY A 66 -19.40 54.23 9.57
N THR A 67 -19.18 55.53 9.38
CA THR A 67 -18.76 56.44 10.46
C THR A 67 -19.83 56.55 11.55
N TRP A 68 -21.12 56.56 11.19
CA TRP A 68 -22.21 56.57 12.16
C TRP A 68 -22.23 55.30 13.02
N LEU A 69 -22.09 54.11 12.41
CA LEU A 69 -22.08 52.84 13.12
C LEU A 69 -20.95 52.78 14.17
N VAL A 70 -19.77 53.31 13.83
CA VAL A 70 -18.60 53.38 14.74
C VAL A 70 -18.85 54.40 15.85
N ASN A 71 -19.26 55.63 15.51
CA ASN A 71 -19.45 56.71 16.48
C ASN A 71 -20.52 56.37 17.54
N GLU A 72 -21.61 55.73 17.12
CA GLU A 72 -22.69 55.31 18.02
C GLU A 72 -22.42 53.97 18.73
N GLN A 73 -21.25 53.37 18.51
CA GLN A 73 -20.84 52.07 19.08
C GLN A 73 -21.90 50.98 18.86
N ILE A 74 -22.51 50.94 17.67
CA ILE A 74 -23.60 50.00 17.37
C ILE A 74 -23.19 48.56 17.63
N LEU A 75 -21.93 48.23 17.34
CA LEU A 75 -21.38 46.91 17.53
C LEU A 75 -21.40 46.47 19.00
N SER A 76 -21.02 47.33 19.94
CA SER A 76 -21.01 46.98 21.38
C SER A 76 -22.42 46.66 21.89
N PHE A 77 -23.41 47.51 21.57
CA PHE A 77 -24.81 47.27 21.95
C PHE A 77 -25.42 46.02 21.30
N ALA A 78 -24.98 45.71 20.08
CA ALA A 78 -25.51 44.60 19.32
C ALA A 78 -24.93 43.25 19.78
N ILE A 79 -23.68 43.21 20.25
CA ILE A 79 -23.04 41.98 20.78
C ILE A 79 -23.50 41.68 22.22
N GLU A 80 -23.98 42.68 22.97
CA GLU A 80 -24.56 42.50 24.30
C GLU A 80 -25.93 41.78 24.26
N GLY A 81 -25.86 40.44 24.21
CA GLY A 81 -26.98 39.52 24.36
C GLY A 81 -27.45 38.86 23.06
N ASN A 82 -28.23 37.78 23.19
CA ASN A 82 -28.88 37.03 22.10
C ASN A 82 -27.94 36.32 21.11
N LEU A 83 -26.67 36.13 21.48
CA LEU A 83 -25.69 35.38 20.68
C LEU A 83 -25.97 33.87 20.62
N ASP A 84 -26.89 33.38 21.44
CA ASP A 84 -27.45 32.03 21.35
C ASP A 84 -28.39 31.85 20.14
N GLN A 85 -28.92 32.95 19.60
CA GLN A 85 -29.86 32.96 18.48
C GLN A 85 -29.13 33.09 17.14
N ALA A 86 -29.15 32.03 16.32
CA ALA A 86 -28.44 31.99 15.03
C ALA A 86 -28.87 33.13 14.08
N GLN A 87 -30.17 33.40 13.98
CA GLN A 87 -30.70 34.48 13.12
C GLN A 87 -30.19 35.87 13.53
N TYR A 88 -29.94 36.08 14.83
CA TYR A 88 -29.42 37.33 15.35
C TYR A 88 -27.94 37.47 14.97
N CYS A 89 -27.18 36.38 15.12
CA CYS A 89 -25.78 36.30 14.71
C CYS A 89 -25.60 36.52 13.20
N ASP A 90 -26.49 36.02 12.36
CA ASP A 90 -26.40 36.24 10.89
C ASP A 90 -26.55 37.72 10.50
N LYS A 91 -27.38 38.47 11.24
CA LYS A 91 -27.48 39.93 11.05
C LYS A 91 -26.24 40.65 11.56
N LEU A 92 -25.69 40.22 12.70
CA LEU A 92 -24.42 40.74 13.17
C LEU A 92 -23.31 40.53 12.14
N LYS A 93 -23.18 39.32 11.55
CA LYS A 93 -22.16 39.02 10.53
C LYS A 93 -22.16 40.04 9.40
N SER A 94 -23.35 40.40 8.91
CA SER A 94 -23.51 41.39 7.82
C SER A 94 -23.01 42.79 8.23
N ILE A 95 -23.28 43.19 9.48
CA ILE A 95 -22.84 44.48 10.03
C ILE A 95 -21.33 44.48 10.25
N VAL A 96 -20.78 43.41 10.84
CA VAL A 96 -19.35 43.39 11.16
C VAL A 96 -18.50 43.22 9.88
N GLU A 97 -18.99 42.50 8.87
CA GLU A 97 -18.37 42.46 7.53
C GLU A 97 -18.35 43.84 6.86
N PHE A 98 -19.41 44.64 7.04
CA PHE A 98 -19.48 46.02 6.53
C PHE A 98 -18.50 46.96 7.24
N LEU A 99 -18.40 46.87 8.57
CA LEU A 99 -17.46 47.67 9.35
C LEU A 99 -16.00 47.35 8.99
N GLY A 100 -15.67 46.07 8.81
CA GLY A 100 -14.35 45.63 8.36
C GLY A 100 -13.19 46.21 9.19
N ASN A 101 -12.32 46.99 8.54
CA ASN A 101 -11.17 47.63 9.18
C ASN A 101 -11.50 48.90 9.98
N ARG A 102 -12.77 49.36 9.99
CA ARG A 102 -13.19 50.53 10.79
C ARG A 102 -13.39 50.20 12.28
N ILE A 103 -13.34 48.92 12.63
CA ILE A 103 -13.51 48.44 14.01
C ILE A 103 -12.27 48.83 14.83
N SER A 104 -12.51 49.49 15.95
CA SER A 104 -11.43 49.94 16.84
C SER A 104 -10.78 48.77 17.58
N HIS A 105 -9.55 48.97 18.04
CA HIS A 105 -8.86 48.01 18.92
C HIS A 105 -9.71 47.64 20.15
N ASP A 106 -10.38 48.61 20.75
CA ASP A 106 -11.22 48.39 21.94
C ASP A 106 -12.43 47.50 21.62
N GLU A 107 -13.07 47.69 20.47
CA GLU A 107 -14.17 46.82 20.02
C GLU A 107 -13.69 45.39 19.72
N ILE A 108 -12.49 45.21 19.16
CA ILE A 108 -11.88 43.88 18.97
C ILE A 108 -11.64 43.23 20.34
N LYS A 109 -11.12 43.99 21.30
CA LYS A 109 -10.90 43.52 22.67
C LYS A 109 -12.22 43.14 23.35
N THR A 110 -13.28 43.93 23.19
CA THR A 110 -14.62 43.61 23.70
C THR A 110 -15.16 42.33 23.06
N LEU A 111 -15.07 42.21 21.74
CA LEU A 111 -15.43 40.99 20.99
C LEU A 111 -14.69 39.76 21.54
N TRP A 112 -13.39 39.90 21.80
CA TRP A 112 -12.56 38.83 22.35
C TRP A 112 -12.96 38.44 23.78
N GLN A 113 -13.19 39.41 24.65
CA GLN A 113 -13.53 39.18 26.06
C GLN A 113 -14.90 38.51 26.25
N MET A 114 -15.82 38.65 25.29
CA MET A 114 -17.16 38.08 25.37
C MET A 114 -17.19 36.55 25.37
N GLN A 115 -16.12 35.87 24.97
CA GLN A 115 -16.07 34.41 24.95
C GLN A 115 -15.98 33.78 26.36
N PHE A 116 -15.44 34.52 27.34
CA PHE A 116 -15.16 33.96 28.66
C PHE A 116 -16.47 33.69 29.42
N ASN A 117 -16.53 32.54 30.10
CA ASN A 117 -17.70 32.08 30.87
C ASN A 117 -19.01 31.97 30.07
N LYS A 118 -18.94 31.74 28.75
CA LYS A 118 -20.10 31.49 27.89
C LYS A 118 -20.21 30.01 27.47
N PRO A 119 -21.43 29.51 27.20
CA PRO A 119 -21.63 28.17 26.65
C PRO A 119 -21.04 28.03 25.25
N SER A 120 -20.66 26.81 24.86
CA SER A 120 -19.96 26.52 23.60
C SER A 120 -20.67 27.06 22.37
N SER A 121 -22.00 26.96 22.29
CA SER A 121 -22.79 27.44 21.15
C SER A 121 -22.67 28.96 20.93
N ILE A 122 -22.63 29.73 22.02
CA ILE A 122 -22.41 31.19 21.96
C ILE A 122 -20.99 31.49 21.50
N VAL A 123 -20.00 30.73 22.00
CA VAL A 123 -18.60 30.88 21.59
C VAL A 123 -18.41 30.53 20.12
N ASP A 124 -19.09 29.50 19.60
CA ASP A 124 -19.06 29.14 18.16
C ASP A 124 -19.58 30.29 17.28
N ASN A 125 -20.70 30.89 17.68
CA ASN A 125 -21.26 32.05 16.98
C ASN A 125 -20.33 33.27 17.04
N LEU A 126 -19.72 33.53 18.20
CA LEU A 126 -18.70 34.58 18.36
C LEU A 126 -17.48 34.33 17.47
N TYR A 127 -16.97 33.11 17.44
CA TYR A 127 -15.82 32.76 16.60
C TYR A 127 -16.13 32.86 15.11
N SER A 128 -17.36 32.52 14.70
CA SER A 128 -17.84 32.74 13.34
C SER A 128 -17.91 34.23 12.99
N LEU A 129 -18.31 35.09 13.93
CA LEU A 129 -18.26 36.55 13.75
C LEU A 129 -16.82 37.03 13.58
N ILE A 130 -15.92 36.63 14.50
CA ILE A 130 -14.51 37.02 14.46
C ILE A 130 -13.85 36.56 13.16
N SER A 131 -14.11 35.33 12.69
CA SER A 131 -13.48 34.79 11.48
C SER A 131 -13.84 35.58 10.21
N ILE A 132 -15.11 35.97 10.07
CA ILE A 132 -15.59 36.77 8.93
C ILE A 132 -14.89 38.13 8.90
N VAL A 133 -14.83 38.78 10.06
CA VAL A 133 -14.36 40.16 10.19
C VAL A 133 -12.85 40.25 10.02
N THR A 134 -12.13 39.24 10.52
CA THR A 134 -10.67 39.15 10.39
C THR A 134 -10.23 39.11 8.92
N SER A 135 -11.10 38.69 7.98
CA SER A 135 -10.81 38.75 6.54
C SER A 135 -10.64 40.18 6.00
N LYS A 136 -11.12 41.19 6.73
CA LYS A 136 -11.08 42.62 6.39
C LYS A 136 -10.12 43.45 7.23
N PHE A 137 -9.52 42.87 8.27
CA PHE A 137 -8.58 43.58 9.15
C PHE A 137 -7.33 44.07 8.43
N ASN A 138 -6.80 45.19 8.93
CA ASN A 138 -5.46 45.64 8.61
C ASN A 138 -4.41 44.79 9.37
N GLN A 139 -3.12 45.11 9.20
CA GLN A 139 -2.05 44.31 9.83
C GLN A 139 -2.04 44.44 11.36
N GLU A 140 -2.25 45.65 11.89
CA GLU A 140 -2.25 45.92 13.34
C GLU A 140 -3.40 45.18 14.04
N GLN A 141 -4.63 45.32 13.55
CA GLN A 141 -5.82 44.65 14.09
C GLN A 141 -5.68 43.12 14.11
N LEU A 142 -5.05 42.55 13.07
CA LEU A 142 -4.77 41.12 13.02
C LEU A 142 -3.71 40.71 14.05
N ASP A 143 -2.67 41.52 14.22
CA ASP A 143 -1.62 41.26 15.20
C ASP A 143 -2.15 41.38 16.63
N ASP A 144 -3.06 42.31 16.90
CA ASP A 144 -3.76 42.44 18.18
C ASP A 144 -4.57 41.19 18.50
N LEU A 145 -5.38 40.70 17.54
CA LEU A 145 -6.17 39.49 17.72
C LEU A 145 -5.28 38.26 17.96
N ILE A 146 -4.21 38.09 17.19
CA ILE A 146 -3.23 37.01 17.39
C ILE A 146 -2.55 37.15 18.74
N GLY A 147 -2.24 38.38 19.17
CA GLY A 147 -1.72 38.70 20.49
C GLY A 147 -2.67 38.27 21.61
N PHE A 148 -3.96 38.57 21.48
CA PHE A 148 -4.98 38.11 22.41
C PHE A 148 -5.05 36.58 22.48
N ILE A 149 -5.09 35.90 21.34
CA ILE A 149 -5.10 34.42 21.29
C ILE A 149 -3.87 33.83 21.99
N LYS A 150 -2.66 34.34 21.71
CA LYS A 150 -1.42 33.88 22.34
C LYS A 150 -1.37 34.19 23.84
N SER A 151 -1.92 35.33 24.26
CA SER A 151 -1.99 35.68 25.68
C SER A 151 -2.91 34.72 26.45
N THR A 152 -4.08 34.41 25.88
CA THR A 152 -5.04 33.46 26.45
C THR A 152 -4.51 32.02 26.40
N TRP A 153 -3.75 31.66 25.37
CA TRP A 153 -3.10 30.35 25.28
C TRP A 153 -2.16 30.07 26.46
N ASN A 154 -1.39 31.09 26.87
CA ASN A 154 -0.43 30.98 27.96
C ASN A 154 -1.03 31.26 29.34
N ASP A 155 -2.32 31.56 29.43
CA ASP A 155 -3.01 31.74 30.70
C ASP A 155 -3.22 30.37 31.37
N PRO A 156 -2.64 30.13 32.55
CA PRO A 156 -2.76 28.84 33.24
C PRO A 156 -4.20 28.53 33.69
N SER A 157 -5.08 29.53 33.78
CA SER A 157 -6.49 29.35 34.14
C SER A 157 -7.36 28.88 32.97
N PHE A 158 -6.90 29.09 31.73
CA PHE A 158 -7.63 28.72 30.53
C PHE A 158 -7.49 27.22 30.25
N LYS A 159 -8.59 26.53 29.96
CA LYS A 159 -8.63 25.06 29.82
C LYS A 159 -9.07 24.57 28.44
N SER A 160 -9.57 25.45 27.58
CA SER A 160 -10.19 25.10 26.30
C SER A 160 -9.29 25.47 25.12
N HIS A 161 -8.02 25.07 25.18
CA HIS A 161 -7.01 25.38 24.15
C HIS A 161 -7.40 24.87 22.76
N ASP A 162 -8.12 23.75 22.67
CA ASP A 162 -8.69 23.22 21.43
C ASP A 162 -9.58 24.23 20.69
N ARG A 163 -10.32 25.06 21.44
CA ARG A 163 -11.20 26.10 20.91
C ARG A 163 -10.41 27.24 20.26
N LEU A 164 -9.24 27.58 20.81
CA LEU A 164 -8.35 28.58 20.22
C LEU A 164 -7.76 28.09 18.89
N VAL A 165 -7.37 26.81 18.82
CA VAL A 165 -6.92 26.19 17.56
C VAL A 165 -8.05 26.20 16.53
N TYR A 166 -9.27 25.87 16.95
CA TYR A 166 -10.46 25.93 16.08
C TYR A 166 -10.73 27.33 15.54
N LEU A 167 -10.62 28.38 16.35
CA LEU A 167 -10.77 29.76 15.89
C LEU A 167 -9.72 30.13 14.83
N LEU A 168 -8.44 29.84 15.10
CA LEU A 168 -7.37 30.11 14.13
C LEU A 168 -7.62 29.38 12.82
N ARG A 169 -8.10 28.13 12.86
CA ARG A 169 -8.51 27.40 11.67
C ARG A 169 -9.61 28.13 10.90
N LEU A 170 -10.69 28.54 11.58
CA LEU A 170 -11.79 29.26 10.94
C LEU A 170 -11.30 30.54 10.25
N ILE A 171 -10.46 31.33 10.94
CA ILE A 171 -9.87 32.54 10.36
C ILE A 171 -9.03 32.18 9.12
N GLY A 172 -8.19 31.14 9.22
CA GLY A 172 -7.35 30.67 8.11
C GLY A 172 -8.15 30.25 6.88
N GLN A 173 -9.27 29.56 7.10
CA GLN A 173 -10.18 29.11 6.04
C GLN A 173 -10.97 30.26 5.40
N GLU A 174 -11.43 31.23 6.19
CA GLU A 174 -12.18 32.40 5.68
C GLU A 174 -11.27 33.45 5.00
N SER A 175 -9.99 33.50 5.36
CA SER A 175 -9.06 34.56 4.91
C SER A 175 -8.80 34.60 3.40
N LYS A 176 -9.39 35.57 2.69
CA LYS A 176 -9.12 35.80 1.25
C LYS A 176 -7.75 36.44 0.97
N ASN A 177 -7.16 37.07 1.98
CA ASN A 177 -5.86 37.74 1.91
C ASN A 177 -4.72 36.76 2.21
N SER A 178 -3.75 36.65 1.29
CA SER A 178 -2.58 35.77 1.45
C SER A 178 -1.73 36.09 2.67
N LYS A 179 -1.59 37.38 3.02
CA LYS A 179 -0.81 37.80 4.19
C LYS A 179 -1.48 37.35 5.49
N THR A 180 -2.79 37.50 5.60
CA THR A 180 -3.58 37.01 6.75
C THR A 180 -3.45 35.51 6.86
N HIS A 181 -3.62 34.79 5.75
CA HIS A 181 -3.51 33.34 5.71
C HIS A 181 -2.15 32.83 6.23
N LEU A 182 -1.04 33.41 5.75
CA LEU A 182 0.30 33.05 6.21
C LEU A 182 0.53 33.38 7.69
N LYS A 183 0.07 34.55 8.16
CA LYS A 183 0.16 34.93 9.59
C LYS A 183 -0.60 33.95 10.49
N ILE A 184 -1.76 33.45 10.04
CA ILE A 184 -2.54 32.45 10.80
C ILE A 184 -1.84 31.09 10.83
N LEU A 185 -1.26 30.66 9.71
CA LEU A 185 -0.43 29.46 9.68
C LEU A 185 0.78 29.58 10.62
N ASP A 186 1.45 30.73 10.64
CA ASP A 186 2.56 31.00 11.55
C ASP A 186 2.09 31.07 13.02
N ALA A 187 0.90 31.62 13.28
CA ALA A 187 0.30 31.61 14.61
C ALA A 187 0.07 30.17 15.09
N LEU A 188 -0.63 29.34 14.29
CA LEU A 188 -0.86 27.92 14.58
C LEU A 188 0.46 27.17 14.80
N TRP A 189 1.42 27.36 13.90
CA TRP A 189 2.75 26.74 14.01
C TRP A 189 3.46 27.12 15.30
N SER A 190 3.37 28.39 15.73
CA SER A 190 4.02 28.87 16.95
C SER A 190 3.39 28.35 18.24
N LEU A 191 2.13 27.89 18.22
CA LEU A 191 1.47 27.36 19.41
C LEU A 191 2.13 26.06 19.89
N LYS A 192 2.69 25.26 18.98
CA LYS A 192 3.30 23.96 19.33
C LYS A 192 4.46 24.08 20.31
N ASP A 193 5.17 25.21 20.28
CA ASP A 193 6.39 25.46 21.08
C ASP A 193 6.08 26.10 22.44
N GLN A 194 4.81 26.41 22.72
CA GLN A 194 4.42 27.11 23.95
C GLN A 194 4.27 26.16 25.14
N SER A 195 4.46 26.69 26.35
CA SER A 195 4.43 25.91 27.59
C SER A 195 3.11 25.20 27.85
N ALA A 196 1.98 25.73 27.36
CA ALA A 196 0.68 25.07 27.46
C ALA A 196 0.53 23.87 26.52
N SER A 197 1.41 23.72 25.52
CA SER A 197 1.43 22.60 24.56
C SER A 197 2.18 21.38 25.08
N THR A 198 2.04 21.07 26.37
CA THR A 198 2.62 19.85 26.96
C THR A 198 1.80 18.60 26.63
N HIS A 199 0.48 18.75 26.44
CA HIS A 199 -0.39 17.61 26.22
C HIS A 199 -0.29 17.13 24.76
N PRO A 200 0.09 15.87 24.53
CA PRO A 200 0.34 15.37 23.18
C PRO A 200 -0.86 15.42 22.21
N PHE A 201 -2.09 15.24 22.71
CA PHE A 201 -3.32 15.43 21.91
C PHE A 201 -3.42 16.83 21.29
N LEU A 202 -3.03 17.87 22.05
CA LEU A 202 -3.14 19.25 21.60
C LEU A 202 -2.14 19.54 20.47
N ILE A 203 -0.93 18.99 20.57
CA ILE A 203 0.08 19.06 19.50
C ILE A 203 -0.45 18.41 18.22
N GLN A 204 -1.06 17.22 18.31
CA GLN A 204 -1.66 16.56 17.15
C GLN A 204 -2.80 17.38 16.55
N LEU A 205 -3.64 18.00 17.38
CA LEU A 205 -4.70 18.89 16.93
C LEU A 205 -4.12 20.10 16.18
N ILE A 206 -3.08 20.75 16.72
CA ILE A 206 -2.41 21.89 16.06
C ILE A 206 -1.94 21.49 14.66
N TYR A 207 -1.20 20.38 14.53
CA TYR A 207 -0.72 19.93 13.22
C TYR A 207 -1.84 19.52 12.26
N LYS A 208 -2.90 18.89 12.77
CA LYS A 208 -4.08 18.52 11.98
C LYS A 208 -4.79 19.76 11.42
N GLU A 209 -5.05 20.76 12.26
CA GLU A 209 -5.72 21.97 11.82
C GLU A 209 -4.81 22.87 11.00
N HIS A 210 -3.50 22.89 11.27
CA HIS A 210 -2.50 23.54 10.41
C HIS A 210 -2.52 22.93 8.99
N LEU A 211 -2.57 21.60 8.87
CA LEU A 211 -2.69 20.92 7.57
C LEU A 211 -4.01 21.28 6.86
N SER A 212 -5.12 21.35 7.61
CA SER A 212 -6.43 21.76 7.08
C SER A 212 -6.39 23.17 6.48
N VAL A 213 -5.76 24.12 7.18
CA VAL A 213 -5.57 25.48 6.67
C VAL A 213 -4.61 25.49 5.46
N LEU A 214 -3.50 24.75 5.52
CA LEU A 214 -2.56 24.61 4.39
C LEU A 214 -3.19 24.02 3.13
N ASN A 215 -4.19 23.16 3.27
CA ASN A 215 -4.89 22.54 2.15
C ASN A 215 -6.07 23.36 1.64
N THR A 216 -6.37 24.51 2.24
CA THR A 216 -7.41 25.40 1.75
C THR A 216 -7.05 25.92 0.35
N ASP A 217 -8.02 25.93 -0.56
CA ASP A 217 -7.80 26.28 -1.97
C ASP A 217 -7.40 27.77 -2.12
N ARG A 218 -6.10 27.99 -2.38
CA ARG A 218 -5.48 29.31 -2.46
C ARG A 218 -4.42 29.35 -3.57
N VAL A 219 -4.26 30.52 -4.19
CA VAL A 219 -3.26 30.78 -5.24
C VAL A 219 -1.82 30.51 -4.76
N TYR A 220 -1.54 30.76 -3.48
CA TYR A 220 -0.20 30.65 -2.89
C TYR A 220 0.01 29.38 -2.05
N ARG A 221 -0.90 28.39 -2.19
CA ARG A 221 -0.90 27.16 -1.40
C ARG A 221 0.44 26.42 -1.45
N ASP A 222 0.98 26.22 -2.66
CA ASP A 222 2.21 25.44 -2.86
C ASP A 222 3.46 26.18 -2.32
N GLN A 223 3.44 27.52 -2.36
CA GLN A 223 4.49 28.33 -1.73
C GLN A 223 4.45 28.19 -0.20
N ALA A 224 3.26 28.26 0.40
CA ALA A 224 3.08 28.05 1.83
C ALA A 224 3.53 26.64 2.25
N LYS A 225 3.07 25.59 1.55
CA LYS A 225 3.50 24.20 1.79
C LYS A 225 5.02 24.05 1.73
N SER A 226 5.68 24.65 0.73
CA SER A 226 7.13 24.60 0.60
C SER A 226 7.87 25.22 1.80
N VAL A 227 7.35 26.32 2.37
CA VAL A 227 7.91 26.94 3.58
C VAL A 227 7.81 26.00 4.78
N TYR A 228 6.64 25.39 5.00
CA TYR A 228 6.45 24.50 6.15
C TYR A 228 7.14 23.15 6.01
N ILE A 229 7.32 22.62 4.78
CA ILE A 229 8.19 21.46 4.53
C ILE A 229 9.61 21.76 5.01
N LYS A 230 10.17 22.92 4.63
CA LYS A 230 11.51 23.33 5.09
C LYS A 230 11.57 23.50 6.62
N LYS A 231 10.54 24.08 7.23
CA LYS A 231 10.44 24.17 8.70
C LYS A 231 10.40 22.80 9.37
N CYS A 232 9.65 21.83 8.82
CA CYS A 232 9.64 20.46 9.34
C CYS A 232 11.02 19.80 9.25
N LEU A 233 11.68 19.90 8.10
CA LEU A 233 13.02 19.34 7.90
C LEU A 233 14.04 19.95 8.87
N GLY A 234 13.98 21.28 9.09
CA GLY A 234 14.82 21.94 10.07
C GLY A 234 14.56 21.51 11.53
N LEU A 235 13.33 21.10 11.87
CA LEU A 235 13.03 20.53 13.20
C LEU A 235 13.53 19.09 13.36
N ILE A 236 13.62 18.34 12.27
CA ILE A 236 14.11 16.95 12.26
C ILE A 236 15.63 16.90 12.47
N ASP A 237 16.34 17.92 11.98
CA ASP A 237 17.78 18.11 12.17
C ASP A 237 18.15 18.58 13.59
N GLN A 238 17.19 19.16 14.34
CA GLN A 238 17.43 19.66 15.68
C GLN A 238 17.52 18.54 16.74
N GLU A 239 18.20 18.84 17.85
CA GLU A 239 18.31 17.94 19.02
C GLU A 239 16.96 17.66 19.71
N ASN A 240 15.88 18.38 19.37
CA ASN A 240 14.56 18.16 19.93
C ASN A 240 13.90 16.88 19.36
N LYS A 241 14.26 15.77 20.00
CA LYS A 241 13.82 14.40 19.66
C LYS A 241 12.29 14.24 19.55
N LEU A 242 11.53 14.82 20.48
CA LEU A 242 10.06 14.70 20.46
C LEU A 242 9.43 15.58 19.37
N GLY A 243 9.93 16.80 19.20
CA GLY A 243 9.49 17.71 18.14
C GLY A 243 9.71 17.12 16.74
N ALA A 244 10.83 16.41 16.54
CA ALA A 244 11.17 15.75 15.29
C ALA A 244 10.11 14.72 14.86
N LEU A 245 9.55 13.91 15.79
CA LEU A 245 8.53 12.91 15.46
C LEU A 245 7.23 13.53 14.94
N TYR A 246 6.76 14.61 15.57
CA TYR A 246 5.58 15.31 15.08
C TYR A 246 5.85 16.03 13.75
N ALA A 247 7.06 16.59 13.59
CA ALA A 247 7.48 17.22 12.34
C ALA A 247 7.57 16.20 11.18
N LEU A 248 8.06 14.98 11.44
CA LEU A 248 8.07 13.87 10.48
C LEU A 248 6.68 13.48 10.02
N LYS A 249 5.77 13.27 10.98
CA LYS A 249 4.37 12.96 10.66
C LYS A 249 3.73 14.08 9.85
N HIS A 250 3.92 15.33 10.27
CA HIS A 250 3.35 16.46 9.56
C HIS A 250 3.96 16.65 8.16
N LEU A 251 5.27 16.43 8.00
CA LEU A 251 5.95 16.43 6.71
C LEU A 251 5.33 15.39 5.78
N PHE A 252 5.13 14.17 6.25
CA PHE A 252 4.48 13.11 5.48
C PHE A 252 3.06 13.51 5.07
N ASP A 253 2.27 14.06 5.99
CA ASP A 253 0.90 14.49 5.71
C ASP A 253 0.84 15.63 4.68
N ILE A 254 1.76 16.61 4.76
CA ILE A 254 1.87 17.69 3.76
C ILE A 254 2.24 17.09 2.39
N LEU A 255 3.23 16.20 2.31
CA LEU A 255 3.65 15.61 1.04
C LEU A 255 2.53 14.76 0.42
N ASN A 256 1.81 13.99 1.23
CA ASN A 256 0.69 13.16 0.76
C ASN A 256 -0.48 14.01 0.24
N SER A 257 -0.66 15.23 0.76
CA SER A 257 -1.70 16.16 0.27
C SER A 257 -1.49 16.66 -1.17
N TYR A 258 -0.31 16.45 -1.78
CA TYR A 258 -0.11 16.72 -3.20
C TYR A 258 -0.72 15.64 -4.11
N LYS A 259 -0.98 14.44 -3.58
CA LYS A 259 -1.63 13.34 -4.33
C LYS A 259 -3.12 13.57 -4.54
N THR A 260 -3.77 14.28 -3.63
CA THR A 260 -5.19 14.63 -3.75
C THR A 260 -5.36 15.70 -4.82
N LYS A 261 -5.85 15.30 -6.01
CA LYS A 261 -6.04 16.14 -7.21
C LYS A 261 -7.20 17.15 -7.07
N SER A 262 -7.35 17.83 -5.94
CA SER A 262 -8.44 18.81 -5.78
C SER A 262 -8.21 20.07 -6.60
N TRP A 263 -6.95 20.46 -6.85
CA TRP A 263 -6.59 21.71 -7.52
C TRP A 263 -5.30 21.59 -8.32
N PRO A 264 -5.16 22.29 -9.47
CA PRO A 264 -3.94 22.31 -10.27
C PRO A 264 -2.77 22.85 -9.42
N SER A 265 -1.85 21.96 -9.04
CA SER A 265 -0.63 22.34 -8.34
C SER A 265 0.34 22.99 -9.32
N VAL A 266 0.96 24.10 -8.90
CA VAL A 266 1.98 24.82 -9.69
C VAL A 266 3.29 24.03 -9.73
N LYS A 267 3.62 23.34 -8.62
CA LYS A 267 4.76 22.41 -8.55
C LYS A 267 4.23 20.99 -8.48
N SER A 268 4.81 20.09 -9.26
CA SER A 268 4.52 18.66 -9.12
C SER A 268 5.11 18.14 -7.80
N LEU A 269 4.54 17.06 -7.26
CA LEU A 269 5.10 16.37 -6.10
C LEU A 269 6.58 16.01 -6.33
N ARG A 270 6.92 15.60 -7.55
CA ARG A 270 8.28 15.25 -7.94
C ARG A 270 9.24 16.45 -7.82
N ASP A 271 8.81 17.65 -8.21
CA ASP A 271 9.64 18.86 -8.10
C ASP A 271 9.91 19.19 -6.63
N VAL A 272 8.87 19.11 -5.77
CA VAL A 272 8.99 19.36 -4.34
C VAL A 272 9.92 18.34 -3.67
N LEU A 273 9.77 17.06 -4.01
CA LEU A 273 10.66 16.00 -3.52
C LEU A 273 12.10 16.27 -3.98
N GLY A 274 12.29 16.51 -5.28
CA GLY A 274 13.57 16.82 -5.93
C GLY A 274 14.34 17.97 -5.28
N GLU A 275 13.68 19.12 -5.13
CA GLU A 275 14.32 20.36 -4.68
C GLU A 275 14.51 20.44 -3.17
N ILE A 276 13.60 19.85 -2.39
CA ILE A 276 13.52 20.09 -0.94
C ILE A 276 13.82 18.84 -0.11
N VAL A 277 13.32 17.67 -0.51
CA VAL A 277 13.42 16.45 0.31
C VAL A 277 14.67 15.64 -0.01
N VAL A 278 15.08 15.55 -1.28
CA VAL A 278 16.29 14.79 -1.68
C VAL A 278 17.55 15.22 -0.92
N PRO A 279 17.85 16.52 -0.75
CA PRO A 279 19.01 16.96 0.02
C PRO A 279 19.00 16.45 1.46
N GLU A 280 17.81 16.23 2.02
CA GLU A 280 17.60 15.85 3.42
C GLU A 280 17.40 14.35 3.66
N ILE A 281 17.51 13.50 2.63
CA ILE A 281 17.39 12.03 2.79
C ILE A 281 18.39 11.52 3.83
N LYS A 282 19.60 12.09 3.85
CA LYS A 282 20.61 11.79 4.87
C LYS A 282 20.08 12.05 6.28
N THR A 283 19.53 13.23 6.51
CA THR A 283 18.96 13.68 7.79
C THR A 283 17.82 12.77 8.24
N LEU A 284 16.94 12.38 7.31
CA LEU A 284 15.83 11.44 7.57
C LEU A 284 16.33 10.05 7.99
N CYS A 285 17.36 9.52 7.30
CA CYS A 285 17.98 8.24 7.67
C CYS A 285 18.63 8.34 9.06
N GLN A 286 19.38 9.42 9.32
CA GLN A 286 20.04 9.64 10.60
C GLN A 286 19.05 9.79 11.76
N ASN A 287 17.88 10.40 11.53
CA ASN A 287 16.84 10.50 12.55
C ASN A 287 16.31 9.12 12.98
N LEU A 288 16.07 8.21 12.02
CA LEU A 288 15.69 6.81 12.31
C LEU A 288 16.77 6.08 13.11
N ILE A 289 18.04 6.24 12.73
CA ILE A 289 19.18 5.61 13.43
C ILE A 289 19.26 6.13 14.86
N ASN A 290 19.20 7.46 15.03
CA ASN A 290 19.22 8.10 16.34
C ASN A 290 18.03 7.65 17.21
N TYR A 291 16.85 7.46 16.62
CA TYR A 291 15.69 6.93 17.33
C TYR A 291 15.96 5.52 17.87
N ASN A 292 16.46 4.60 17.04
CA ASN A 292 16.76 3.24 17.47
C ASN A 292 17.86 3.19 18.55
N GLN A 293 18.91 4.01 18.41
CA GLN A 293 19.98 4.10 19.40
C GLN A 293 19.52 4.67 20.75
N PHE A 294 18.61 5.66 20.74
CA PHE A 294 18.16 6.38 21.94
C PHE A 294 16.69 6.09 22.30
N ARG A 295 16.19 4.89 22.00
CA ARG A 295 14.77 4.51 22.14
C ARG A 295 14.17 4.82 23.51
N ALA A 296 14.92 4.61 24.59
CA ALA A 296 14.46 4.87 25.97
C ALA A 296 14.01 6.33 26.21
N GLN A 297 14.57 7.28 25.46
CA GLN A 297 14.22 8.70 25.59
C GLN A 297 12.86 9.05 24.98
N PHE A 298 12.25 8.12 24.23
CA PHE A 298 10.96 8.28 23.58
C PHE A 298 9.83 7.50 24.28
N ALA A 299 10.08 6.92 25.45
CA ALA A 299 9.11 6.11 26.19
C ALA A 299 7.83 6.87 26.61
N ASN A 300 7.91 8.19 26.74
CA ASN A 300 6.79 9.06 27.12
C ASN A 300 6.02 9.64 25.91
N THR A 301 6.22 9.09 24.71
CA THR A 301 5.49 9.52 23.51
C THR A 301 4.13 8.82 23.40
N ILE A 302 3.17 9.45 22.71
CA ILE A 302 1.91 8.75 22.36
C ILE A 302 2.15 7.68 21.29
N PHE A 303 3.21 7.84 20.50
CA PHE A 303 3.47 6.96 19.38
C PHE A 303 4.07 5.64 19.88
N SER A 304 3.50 4.52 19.45
CA SER A 304 4.12 3.22 19.72
C SER A 304 5.44 3.09 18.96
N HIS A 305 6.30 2.17 19.40
CA HIS A 305 7.56 1.89 18.69
C HIS A 305 7.32 1.55 17.22
N GLU A 306 6.32 0.70 16.96
CA GLU A 306 5.90 0.33 15.62
C GLU A 306 5.51 1.56 14.78
N GLN A 307 4.68 2.44 15.33
CA GLN A 307 4.25 3.66 14.64
C GLN A 307 5.42 4.58 14.31
N ILE A 308 6.43 4.67 15.17
CA ILE A 308 7.60 5.53 14.92
C ILE A 308 8.43 4.97 13.76
N ILE A 309 8.68 3.66 13.75
CA ILE A 309 9.40 3.01 12.64
C ILE A 309 8.61 3.16 11.34
N ASP A 310 7.32 2.89 11.37
CA ASP A 310 6.44 3.02 10.20
C ASP A 310 6.45 4.46 9.68
N LEU A 311 6.44 5.48 10.54
CA LEU A 311 6.50 6.89 10.11
C LEU A 311 7.78 7.20 9.32
N HIS A 312 8.94 6.74 9.79
CA HIS A 312 10.22 6.97 9.11
C HIS A 312 10.31 6.19 7.80
N LEU A 313 10.02 4.88 7.85
CA LEU A 313 10.13 3.99 6.71
C LEU A 313 9.13 4.35 5.60
N ASN A 314 7.89 4.69 5.96
CA ASN A 314 6.89 5.13 4.98
C ASN A 314 7.24 6.49 4.35
N LEU A 315 7.81 7.42 5.12
CA LEU A 315 8.27 8.70 4.56
C LEU A 315 9.43 8.49 3.58
N LEU A 316 10.42 7.67 3.93
CA LEU A 316 11.54 7.34 3.04
C LEU A 316 11.04 6.62 1.78
N LYS A 317 10.21 5.59 1.93
CA LYS A 317 9.57 4.86 0.82
C LYS A 317 8.80 5.82 -0.09
N PHE A 318 8.00 6.72 0.49
CA PHE A 318 7.24 7.70 -0.27
C PHE A 318 8.16 8.64 -1.05
N ALA A 319 9.23 9.15 -0.42
CA ALA A 319 10.17 10.04 -1.08
C ALA A 319 10.92 9.36 -2.23
N LEU A 320 11.32 8.09 -2.06
CA LEU A 320 11.99 7.31 -3.10
C LEU A 320 11.07 7.03 -4.30
N LYS A 321 9.88 6.48 -4.05
CA LYS A 321 8.93 6.08 -5.11
C LYS A 321 8.38 7.27 -5.90
N GLU A 322 7.88 8.27 -5.19
CA GLU A 322 7.26 9.45 -5.83
C GLU A 322 8.32 10.39 -6.43
N GLY A 323 9.52 10.42 -5.85
CA GLY A 323 10.65 11.18 -6.35
C GLY A 323 11.39 10.51 -7.50
N ASN A 324 11.14 9.21 -7.76
CA ASN A 324 11.91 8.38 -8.68
C ASN A 324 13.42 8.43 -8.38
N LEU A 325 13.77 8.18 -7.12
CA LEU A 325 15.13 8.32 -6.59
C LEU A 325 15.71 6.96 -6.23
N TYR A 326 17.02 6.83 -6.39
CA TYR A 326 17.74 5.66 -5.89
C TYR A 326 18.40 5.94 -4.54
N LEU A 327 18.18 5.05 -3.57
CA LEU A 327 18.91 5.10 -2.31
C LEU A 327 20.37 4.65 -2.53
N ARG A 328 21.32 5.43 -1.99
CA ARG A 328 22.76 5.10 -2.06
C ARG A 328 23.12 3.99 -1.07
N LEU A 329 24.06 3.14 -1.44
CA LEU A 329 24.58 2.02 -0.62
C LEU A 329 24.81 2.38 0.85
N VAL A 330 25.60 3.41 1.14
CA VAL A 330 25.93 3.81 2.53
C VAL A 330 24.67 4.03 3.37
N ARG A 331 23.59 4.60 2.80
CA ARG A 331 22.33 4.83 3.53
C ARG A 331 21.50 3.56 3.66
N ALA A 332 21.53 2.68 2.66
CA ALA A 332 20.87 1.38 2.74
C ALA A 332 21.50 0.51 3.84
N GLU A 333 22.83 0.48 3.92
CA GLU A 333 23.57 -0.24 4.96
C GLU A 333 23.26 0.32 6.35
N GLU A 334 23.30 1.65 6.52
CA GLU A 334 22.97 2.30 7.79
C GLU A 334 21.55 1.97 8.29
N ILE A 335 20.55 1.96 7.39
CA ILE A 335 19.16 1.58 7.75
C ILE A 335 19.09 0.10 8.14
N TRP A 336 19.75 -0.76 7.36
CA TRP A 336 19.78 -2.20 7.60
C TRP A 336 20.40 -2.52 8.96
N ASP A 337 21.59 -1.99 9.24
CA ASP A 337 22.34 -2.25 10.47
C ASP A 337 21.56 -1.71 11.68
N SER A 338 21.02 -0.48 11.58
CA SER A 338 20.21 0.14 12.65
C SER A 338 18.99 -0.70 13.07
N LEU A 339 18.32 -1.35 12.12
CA LEU A 339 17.13 -2.16 12.42
C LEU A 339 17.49 -3.59 12.82
N THR A 340 18.50 -4.20 12.19
CA THR A 340 18.82 -5.62 12.39
C THR A 340 19.72 -5.90 13.61
N GLU A 341 20.59 -4.96 14.01
CA GLU A 341 21.46 -5.12 15.18
C GLU A 341 20.71 -5.00 16.52
N SER A 342 19.48 -4.45 16.49
CA SER A 342 18.73 -4.10 17.70
C SER A 342 18.19 -5.29 18.53
N ASN A 343 18.38 -6.53 18.09
CA ASN A 343 17.79 -7.77 18.68
C ASN A 343 16.26 -7.74 18.86
N ASP A 344 15.56 -6.72 18.32
CA ASP A 344 14.10 -6.61 18.37
C ASP A 344 13.50 -7.26 17.11
N GLU A 345 12.70 -8.30 17.29
CA GLU A 345 12.04 -9.04 16.20
C GLU A 345 11.17 -8.12 15.33
N LEU A 346 10.53 -7.11 15.93
CA LEU A 346 9.71 -6.15 15.19
C LEU A 346 10.55 -5.35 14.20
N ASN A 347 11.73 -4.90 14.61
CA ASN A 347 12.62 -4.08 13.78
C ASN A 347 13.16 -4.87 12.60
N VAL A 348 13.57 -6.11 12.87
CA VAL A 348 14.03 -7.05 11.85
C VAL A 348 12.92 -7.30 10.83
N GLN A 349 11.69 -7.55 11.29
CA GLN A 349 10.54 -7.76 10.39
C GLN A 349 10.24 -6.52 9.53
N LYS A 350 10.13 -5.33 10.14
CA LYS A 350 9.84 -4.08 9.43
C LYS A 350 10.96 -3.70 8.46
N CYS A 351 12.21 -4.02 8.80
CA CYS A 351 13.35 -3.87 7.89
C CYS A 351 13.16 -4.70 6.62
N PHE A 352 12.89 -6.01 6.76
CA PHE A 352 12.68 -6.88 5.62
C PHE A 352 11.46 -6.46 4.78
N GLU A 353 10.34 -6.12 5.41
CA GLU A 353 9.15 -5.63 4.71
C GLU A 353 9.47 -4.38 3.87
N TRP A 354 10.21 -3.43 4.45
CA TRP A 354 10.57 -2.21 3.74
C TRP A 354 11.51 -2.45 2.55
N PHE A 355 12.53 -3.29 2.72
CA PHE A 355 13.46 -3.62 1.64
C PHE A 355 12.80 -4.43 0.52
N ILE A 356 11.86 -5.33 0.84
CA ILE A 356 11.03 -6.04 -0.14
C ILE A 356 10.28 -5.02 -1.02
N GLU A 357 9.66 -4.02 -0.39
CA GLU A 357 8.86 -3.04 -1.11
C GLU A 357 9.68 -1.99 -1.88
N CYS A 358 10.93 -1.74 -1.47
CA CYS A 358 11.79 -0.68 -2.01
C CYS A 358 12.96 -1.21 -2.85
N ILE A 359 13.01 -2.52 -3.15
CA ILE A 359 14.14 -3.12 -3.88
C ILE A 359 14.38 -2.50 -5.27
N VAL A 360 13.31 -2.11 -5.96
CA VAL A 360 13.37 -1.45 -7.27
C VAL A 360 13.89 0.00 -7.14
N ASP A 361 13.71 0.61 -5.97
CA ASP A 361 14.19 1.95 -5.60
C ASP A 361 15.66 1.93 -5.13
N LEU A 362 16.33 0.78 -5.13
CA LEU A 362 17.78 0.66 -4.98
C LEU A 362 18.42 0.62 -6.37
N ASN A 363 19.57 1.28 -6.57
CA ASN A 363 20.28 1.09 -7.83
C ASN A 363 20.94 -0.30 -7.89
N GLU A 364 21.34 -0.73 -9.09
CA GLU A 364 21.91 -2.06 -9.33
C GLU A 364 23.13 -2.36 -8.46
N GLN A 365 24.07 -1.41 -8.38
CA GLN A 365 25.27 -1.54 -7.55
C GLN A 365 24.91 -1.73 -6.07
N THR A 366 23.94 -0.96 -5.55
CA THR A 366 23.50 -1.06 -4.15
C THR A 366 22.82 -2.39 -3.86
N ARG A 367 21.96 -2.88 -4.77
CA ARG A 367 21.34 -4.21 -4.62
C ARG A 367 22.38 -5.32 -4.52
N ASN A 368 23.37 -5.30 -5.41
CA ASN A 368 24.42 -6.32 -5.47
C ASN A 368 25.28 -6.32 -4.21
N GLU A 369 25.69 -5.13 -3.75
CA GLU A 369 26.54 -5.04 -2.57
C GLU A 369 25.76 -5.38 -1.29
N MET A 370 24.49 -4.95 -1.16
CA MET A 370 23.62 -5.34 -0.06
C MET A 370 23.42 -6.85 0.00
N PHE A 371 23.22 -7.50 -1.15
CA PHE A 371 23.10 -8.96 -1.23
C PHE A 371 24.37 -9.65 -0.69
N ARG A 372 25.54 -9.25 -1.18
CA ARG A 372 26.84 -9.86 -0.81
C ARG A 372 27.27 -9.55 0.62
N GLN A 373 27.02 -8.34 1.11
CA GLN A 373 27.56 -7.90 2.40
C GLN A 373 26.64 -8.17 3.57
N ARG A 374 25.31 -8.21 3.37
CA ARG A 374 24.33 -8.27 4.46
C ARG A 374 23.39 -9.46 4.31
N VAL A 375 22.71 -9.60 3.17
CA VAL A 375 21.65 -10.62 3.00
C VAL A 375 22.20 -12.05 3.10
N THR A 376 23.31 -12.37 2.43
CA THR A 376 23.94 -13.71 2.48
C THR A 376 24.66 -14.01 3.80
N LYS A 377 24.80 -13.01 4.68
CA LYS A 377 25.40 -13.16 6.01
C LYS A 377 24.36 -13.31 7.13
N LEU A 378 23.07 -13.21 6.82
CA LEU A 378 22.00 -13.45 7.78
C LEU A 378 22.06 -14.88 8.32
N ASP A 379 21.81 -15.06 9.61
CA ASP A 379 21.76 -16.38 10.24
C ASP A 379 20.58 -17.21 9.69
N PRO A 380 20.83 -18.32 8.98
CA PRO A 380 19.78 -19.16 8.40
C PRO A 380 18.81 -19.74 9.43
N THR A 381 19.22 -19.88 10.69
CA THR A 381 18.40 -20.50 11.76
C THR A 381 17.34 -19.56 12.33
N LYS A 382 17.58 -18.25 12.29
CA LYS A 382 16.71 -17.21 12.87
C LYS A 382 15.88 -16.45 11.84
N LEU A 383 15.91 -16.91 10.58
CA LEU A 383 15.28 -16.19 9.49
C LEU A 383 13.75 -16.31 9.56
N THR A 384 13.05 -15.18 9.49
CA THR A 384 11.58 -15.15 9.41
C THR A 384 11.11 -15.37 7.97
N LEU A 385 9.82 -15.63 7.76
CA LEU A 385 9.24 -15.73 6.41
C LEU A 385 9.51 -14.48 5.57
N LYS A 386 9.42 -13.28 6.17
CA LYS A 386 9.77 -12.01 5.50
C LYS A 386 11.26 -11.93 5.19
N GLY A 387 12.13 -12.45 6.05
CA GLY A 387 13.56 -12.55 5.78
C GLY A 387 13.85 -13.45 4.57
N TYR A 388 13.16 -14.58 4.45
CA TYR A 388 13.25 -15.46 3.28
C TYR A 388 12.80 -14.76 1.99
N GLU A 389 11.64 -14.09 2.03
CA GLU A 389 11.14 -13.30 0.90
C GLU A 389 12.14 -12.22 0.47
N CYS A 390 12.73 -11.51 1.44
CA CYS A 390 13.78 -10.52 1.20
C CYS A 390 14.99 -11.16 0.49
N TYR A 391 15.49 -12.30 1.01
CA TYR A 391 16.55 -13.07 0.35
C TYR A 391 16.20 -13.45 -1.09
N ARG A 392 15.00 -14.02 -1.32
CA ARG A 392 14.56 -14.46 -2.64
C ARG A 392 14.60 -13.32 -3.65
N LEU A 393 14.10 -12.14 -3.27
CA LEU A 393 14.08 -10.97 -4.13
C LEU A 393 15.48 -10.45 -4.42
N PHE A 394 16.33 -10.28 -3.40
CA PHE A 394 17.71 -9.85 -3.63
C PHE A 394 18.49 -10.84 -4.51
N PHE A 395 18.27 -12.14 -4.33
CA PHE A 395 18.85 -13.17 -5.20
C PHE A 395 18.42 -12.99 -6.66
N LEU A 396 17.12 -12.83 -6.92
CA LEU A 396 16.61 -12.66 -8.29
C LEU A 396 17.17 -11.41 -8.96
N TYR A 397 17.16 -10.27 -8.27
CA TYR A 397 17.68 -9.02 -8.83
C TYR A 397 19.21 -9.02 -8.98
N HIS A 398 19.94 -9.69 -8.09
CA HIS A 398 21.39 -9.86 -8.23
C HIS A 398 21.72 -10.66 -9.49
N ASN A 399 21.07 -11.81 -9.68
CA ASN A 399 21.28 -12.64 -10.86
C ASN A 399 20.75 -11.97 -12.14
N GLN A 400 19.75 -11.10 -12.06
CA GLN A 400 19.32 -10.28 -13.19
C GLN A 400 20.36 -9.26 -13.63
N SER A 401 21.04 -8.61 -12.69
CA SER A 401 22.13 -7.67 -13.03
C SER A 401 23.29 -8.34 -13.77
N GLU A 402 23.53 -9.60 -13.47
CA GLU A 402 24.56 -10.41 -14.11
C GLU A 402 24.04 -11.14 -15.37
N SER A 403 22.83 -10.82 -15.86
CA SER A 403 22.20 -11.46 -17.02
C SER A 403 22.01 -12.98 -16.89
N ARG A 404 22.01 -13.51 -15.67
CA ARG A 404 21.79 -14.93 -15.39
C ARG A 404 20.32 -15.30 -15.28
N VAL A 405 19.48 -14.33 -14.89
CA VAL A 405 18.03 -14.49 -14.71
C VAL A 405 17.27 -13.30 -15.28
N GLN A 406 16.24 -13.55 -16.09
CA GLN A 406 15.31 -12.54 -16.56
C GLN A 406 14.02 -12.59 -15.74
N ILE A 407 13.69 -11.52 -15.02
CA ILE A 407 12.41 -11.40 -14.31
C ILE A 407 11.32 -10.96 -15.31
N THR A 408 10.25 -11.74 -15.44
CA THR A 408 9.20 -11.53 -16.46
C THR A 408 7.92 -10.93 -15.90
N SER A 409 7.65 -11.07 -14.60
CA SER A 409 6.49 -10.45 -13.94
C SER A 409 6.89 -9.24 -13.09
N SER A 410 5.98 -8.26 -12.98
CA SER A 410 6.15 -7.08 -12.11
C SER A 410 6.33 -7.46 -10.65
N ASP A 411 5.73 -8.57 -10.24
CA ASP A 411 5.70 -9.04 -8.85
C ASP A 411 6.86 -10.01 -8.57
N SER A 412 7.78 -10.20 -9.54
CA SER A 412 8.94 -11.10 -9.46
C SER A 412 8.59 -12.56 -9.10
N SER A 413 7.34 -12.95 -9.34
CA SER A 413 6.82 -14.32 -9.22
C SER A 413 7.32 -15.22 -10.35
N ASP A 414 7.42 -14.65 -11.56
CA ASP A 414 7.80 -15.33 -12.77
C ASP A 414 9.15 -14.79 -13.24
N PHE A 415 10.08 -15.71 -13.45
CA PHE A 415 11.43 -15.43 -13.91
C PHE A 415 11.87 -16.57 -14.81
N LEU A 416 12.92 -16.32 -15.59
CA LEU A 416 13.50 -17.27 -16.52
C LEU A 416 15.03 -17.26 -16.35
N VAL A 417 15.60 -18.42 -16.09
CA VAL A 417 17.03 -18.62 -15.88
C VAL A 417 17.70 -18.77 -17.25
N GLU A 418 18.65 -17.90 -17.55
CA GLU A 418 19.39 -17.84 -18.82
C GLU A 418 20.78 -18.49 -18.72
N GLU A 419 21.39 -18.46 -17.53
CA GLU A 419 22.70 -19.07 -17.27
C GLU A 419 22.69 -20.02 -16.07
N SER A 420 23.58 -21.02 -16.10
CA SER A 420 23.62 -22.12 -15.12
C SER A 420 24.45 -21.84 -13.86
N ASP A 421 25.27 -20.79 -13.85
CA ASP A 421 26.19 -20.47 -12.75
C ASP A 421 25.53 -19.55 -11.71
N LEU A 422 24.68 -20.11 -10.85
CA LEU A 422 23.95 -19.37 -9.81
C LEU A 422 24.62 -19.55 -8.44
N ASP A 423 24.70 -18.47 -7.64
CA ASP A 423 25.25 -18.52 -6.28
C ASP A 423 24.24 -19.12 -5.29
N LEU A 424 24.17 -20.46 -5.25
CA LEU A 424 23.19 -21.23 -4.47
C LEU A 424 23.65 -21.53 -3.03
N ASP A 425 24.83 -21.08 -2.61
CA ASP A 425 25.45 -21.48 -1.34
C ASP A 425 24.59 -21.11 -0.13
N TYR A 426 24.01 -19.91 -0.14
CA TYR A 426 23.11 -19.47 0.93
C TYR A 426 21.77 -20.22 0.91
N LEU A 427 21.22 -20.48 -0.27
CA LEU A 427 19.97 -21.25 -0.42
C LEU A 427 20.13 -22.67 0.15
N TRP A 428 21.27 -23.32 -0.10
CA TRP A 428 21.59 -24.60 0.51
C TRP A 428 21.74 -24.52 2.03
N LYS A 429 22.33 -23.45 2.56
CA LYS A 429 22.40 -23.23 4.02
C LYS A 429 21.02 -23.04 4.63
N LEU A 430 20.07 -22.41 3.93
CA LEU A 430 18.68 -22.27 4.38
C LEU A 430 17.97 -23.61 4.43
N ILE A 431 18.06 -24.40 3.35
CA ILE A 431 17.46 -25.73 3.27
C ILE A 431 18.00 -26.64 4.39
N LEU A 432 19.32 -26.62 4.61
CA LEU A 432 19.95 -27.50 5.58
C LEU A 432 19.70 -27.10 7.03
N ASN A 433 19.75 -25.80 7.35
CA ASN A 433 19.87 -25.36 8.74
C ASN A 433 18.60 -24.71 9.31
N ASN A 434 17.58 -24.42 8.51
CA ASN A 434 16.36 -23.79 9.01
C ASN A 434 15.42 -24.82 9.65
N GLU A 435 14.87 -24.48 10.83
CA GLU A 435 13.95 -25.34 11.58
C GLU A 435 12.49 -25.20 11.13
N SER A 436 12.16 -24.15 10.37
CA SER A 436 10.79 -23.91 9.89
C SER A 436 10.52 -24.70 8.60
N ASP A 437 9.62 -25.67 8.71
CA ASP A 437 9.15 -26.47 7.57
C ASP A 437 8.65 -25.63 6.39
N GLN A 438 8.02 -24.48 6.66
CA GLN A 438 7.51 -23.60 5.61
C GLN A 438 8.65 -22.91 4.83
N ILE A 439 9.70 -22.44 5.52
CA ILE A 439 10.85 -21.80 4.87
C ILE A 439 11.63 -22.83 4.06
N VAL A 440 11.82 -24.02 4.61
CA VAL A 440 12.47 -25.14 3.91
C VAL A 440 11.68 -25.50 2.66
N HIS A 441 10.36 -25.72 2.78
CA HIS A 441 9.50 -26.02 1.63
C HIS A 441 9.58 -24.93 0.55
N ASN A 442 9.44 -23.66 0.92
CA ASN A 442 9.53 -22.55 -0.04
C ASN A 442 10.92 -22.47 -0.69
N SER A 443 11.99 -22.75 0.06
CA SER A 443 13.37 -22.75 -0.44
C SER A 443 13.61 -23.88 -1.43
N VAL A 444 13.05 -25.07 -1.15
CA VAL A 444 13.08 -26.22 -2.06
C VAL A 444 12.30 -25.92 -3.32
N GLU A 445 11.08 -25.40 -3.22
CA GLU A 445 10.28 -25.01 -4.38
C GLU A 445 11.02 -23.98 -5.24
N PHE A 446 11.66 -22.99 -4.61
CA PHE A 446 12.44 -21.97 -5.30
C PHE A 446 13.68 -22.56 -6.00
N LEU A 447 14.43 -23.44 -5.32
CA LEU A 447 15.55 -24.17 -5.92
C LEU A 447 15.08 -24.96 -7.15
N LEU A 448 13.97 -25.69 -7.04
CA LEU A 448 13.42 -26.48 -8.14
C LEU A 448 12.93 -25.60 -9.30
N LYS A 449 12.36 -24.43 -9.01
CA LYS A 449 12.01 -23.44 -10.05
C LYS A 449 13.26 -22.97 -10.80
N LEU A 450 14.32 -22.60 -10.09
CA LEU A 450 15.60 -22.17 -10.70
C LEU A 450 16.23 -23.27 -11.54
N CYS A 451 16.17 -24.51 -11.06
CA CYS A 451 16.93 -25.63 -11.62
C CYS A 451 16.18 -26.42 -12.70
N CYS A 452 14.84 -26.50 -12.64
CA CYS A 452 14.07 -27.48 -13.42
C CYS A 452 12.89 -26.90 -14.20
N SER A 453 12.25 -25.83 -13.72
CA SER A 453 10.95 -25.36 -14.27
C SER A 453 11.05 -24.07 -15.06
N ASN A 454 11.88 -23.12 -14.62
CA ASN A 454 11.96 -21.78 -15.19
C ASN A 454 13.22 -21.58 -16.06
N LEU A 455 13.58 -22.59 -16.86
CA LEU A 455 14.79 -22.54 -17.70
C LEU A 455 14.52 -21.92 -19.08
N ALA A 456 15.46 -21.12 -19.58
CA ALA A 456 15.47 -20.64 -20.96
C ALA A 456 15.43 -21.80 -21.98
N PRO A 457 14.86 -21.61 -23.19
CA PRO A 457 14.85 -22.63 -24.24
C PRO A 457 16.23 -23.18 -24.60
N SER A 458 17.29 -22.38 -24.44
CA SER A 458 18.70 -22.77 -24.61
C SER A 458 19.12 -23.83 -23.58
N LEU A 459 18.82 -23.60 -22.31
CA LEU A 459 19.15 -24.49 -21.19
C LEU A 459 18.23 -25.71 -21.07
N LYS A 460 17.04 -25.68 -21.70
CA LYS A 460 16.12 -26.83 -21.74
C LYS A 460 16.73 -28.08 -22.38
N ARG A 461 17.75 -27.93 -23.23
CA ARG A 461 18.47 -29.07 -23.84
C ARG A 461 19.44 -29.75 -22.87
N ASP A 462 19.91 -29.04 -21.85
CA ASP A 462 20.89 -29.51 -20.85
C ASP A 462 20.24 -29.87 -19.49
N VAL A 463 18.90 -29.94 -19.45
CA VAL A 463 18.11 -30.25 -18.24
C VAL A 463 18.57 -31.55 -17.59
N HIS A 464 18.82 -32.60 -18.38
CA HIS A 464 19.30 -33.88 -17.85
C HIS A 464 20.64 -33.74 -17.12
N THR A 465 21.57 -32.97 -17.68
CA THR A 465 22.88 -32.68 -17.09
C THR A 465 22.74 -31.87 -15.81
N PHE A 466 21.80 -30.91 -15.79
CA PHE A 466 21.50 -30.08 -14.64
C PHE A 466 20.88 -30.91 -13.50
N ASN A 467 19.89 -31.75 -13.82
CA ASN A 467 19.27 -32.68 -12.89
C ASN A 467 20.30 -33.65 -12.31
N THR A 468 21.18 -34.20 -13.14
CA THR A 468 22.23 -35.12 -12.69
C THR A 468 23.18 -34.42 -11.69
N LYS A 469 23.58 -33.17 -11.96
CA LYS A 469 24.40 -32.37 -11.03
C LYS A 469 23.66 -32.04 -9.74
N LEU A 470 22.38 -31.67 -9.81
CA LEU A 470 21.57 -31.38 -8.64
C LEU A 470 21.40 -32.64 -7.76
N THR A 471 21.08 -33.77 -8.39
CA THR A 471 20.98 -35.08 -7.72
C THR A 471 22.30 -35.49 -7.09
N GLN A 472 23.44 -35.35 -7.79
CA GLN A 472 24.76 -35.59 -7.22
C GLN A 472 25.04 -34.69 -6.01
N THR A 473 24.72 -33.39 -6.11
CA THR A 473 24.90 -32.43 -5.01
C THR A 473 24.05 -32.79 -3.79
N ILE A 474 22.79 -33.20 -4.01
CA ILE A 474 21.90 -33.64 -2.92
C ILE A 474 22.45 -34.92 -2.27
N PHE A 475 22.90 -35.91 -3.05
CA PHE A 475 23.49 -37.14 -2.52
C PHE A 475 24.81 -36.90 -1.77
N GLU A 476 25.66 -36.00 -2.26
CA GLU A 476 26.89 -35.60 -1.56
C GLU A 476 26.57 -34.92 -0.22
N LYS A 477 25.60 -34.00 -0.21
CA LYS A 477 25.15 -33.34 1.03
C LYS A 477 24.45 -34.29 1.99
N LEU A 478 23.73 -35.30 1.50
CA LEU A 478 23.14 -36.37 2.32
C LEU A 478 24.23 -37.18 3.03
N LYS A 479 25.25 -37.63 2.27
CA LYS A 479 26.39 -38.38 2.83
C LYS A 479 27.19 -37.58 3.85
N GLN A 480 27.30 -36.26 3.66
CA GLN A 480 28.04 -35.38 4.59
C GLN A 480 27.28 -35.09 5.89
N ASN A 481 25.95 -35.25 5.92
CA ASN A 481 25.09 -34.88 7.05
C ASN A 481 24.36 -36.07 7.71
N GLU A 482 24.88 -37.29 7.52
CA GLU A 482 24.29 -38.55 8.06
C GLU A 482 24.04 -38.53 9.58
N SER A 483 24.72 -37.66 10.33
CA SER A 483 24.62 -37.58 11.80
C SER A 483 23.64 -36.51 12.32
N LYS A 484 22.92 -35.77 11.46
CA LYS A 484 22.04 -34.67 11.88
C LYS A 484 20.62 -34.85 11.33
N GLU A 485 19.72 -35.30 12.20
CA GLU A 485 18.34 -35.70 11.86
C GLU A 485 17.52 -34.59 11.15
N THR A 486 17.62 -33.33 11.60
CA THR A 486 16.92 -32.19 10.98
C THR A 486 17.38 -31.91 9.56
N GLN A 487 18.69 -31.96 9.31
CA GLN A 487 19.27 -31.73 7.99
C GLN A 487 18.93 -32.87 7.02
N LEU A 488 18.92 -34.10 7.54
CA LEU A 488 18.53 -35.29 6.78
C LEU A 488 17.05 -35.20 6.36
N ASN A 489 16.15 -34.85 7.28
CA ASN A 489 14.73 -34.68 6.99
C ASN A 489 14.47 -33.58 5.95
N ASN A 490 15.18 -32.46 6.02
CA ASN A 490 15.05 -31.38 5.04
C ASN A 490 15.57 -31.80 3.65
N LEU A 491 16.68 -32.55 3.58
CA LEU A 491 17.21 -33.09 2.32
C LEU A 491 16.30 -34.17 1.72
N LEU A 492 15.64 -34.98 2.54
CA LEU A 492 14.62 -35.94 2.08
C LEU A 492 13.41 -35.22 1.48
N LYS A 493 12.92 -34.15 2.13
CA LYS A 493 11.86 -33.29 1.57
C LYS A 493 12.27 -32.67 0.22
N CYS A 494 13.54 -32.29 0.06
CA CYS A 494 14.06 -31.83 -1.24
C CYS A 494 13.94 -32.90 -2.32
N LEU A 495 14.31 -34.15 -1.98
CA LEU A 495 14.24 -35.28 -2.90
C LEU A 495 12.80 -35.64 -3.25
N GLU A 496 11.91 -35.68 -2.27
CA GLU A 496 10.48 -35.96 -2.49
C GLU A 496 9.84 -34.93 -3.42
N GLU A 497 10.08 -33.64 -3.19
CA GLU A 497 9.58 -32.57 -4.05
C GLU A 497 10.22 -32.58 -5.44
N PHE A 498 11.51 -32.88 -5.52
CA PHE A 498 12.19 -33.09 -6.80
C PHE A 498 11.49 -34.22 -7.58
N ILE A 499 11.33 -35.40 -6.98
CA ILE A 499 10.66 -36.55 -7.60
C ILE A 499 9.23 -36.19 -8.05
N ARG A 500 8.46 -35.49 -7.21
CA ARG A 500 7.09 -35.05 -7.56
C ARG A 500 7.05 -34.17 -8.82
N ILE A 501 8.01 -33.24 -8.98
CA ILE A 501 8.10 -32.38 -10.16
C ILE A 501 8.51 -33.18 -11.41
N PHE A 502 9.30 -34.24 -11.26
CA PHE A 502 9.59 -35.17 -12.36
C PHE A 502 8.38 -36.02 -12.71
N ASP A 503 7.72 -36.64 -11.73
CA ASP A 503 6.52 -37.45 -11.94
C ASP A 503 5.40 -36.68 -12.65
N THR A 504 5.22 -35.41 -12.31
CA THR A 504 4.21 -34.54 -12.94
C THR A 504 4.60 -34.05 -14.34
N LYS A 505 5.89 -34.01 -14.69
CA LYS A 505 6.39 -33.74 -16.05
C LYS A 505 6.49 -35.01 -16.90
N GLU A 506 6.64 -36.18 -16.27
CA GLU A 506 6.85 -37.50 -16.86
C GLU A 506 5.61 -38.41 -16.88
N GLU A 507 4.39 -37.85 -16.89
CA GLU A 507 3.23 -38.62 -17.41
C GLU A 507 3.44 -39.07 -18.89
N ALA A 508 4.53 -38.64 -19.53
CA ALA A 508 4.92 -39.07 -20.87
C ALA A 508 5.99 -40.18 -20.94
N PHE A 509 6.89 -40.41 -19.97
CA PHE A 509 7.94 -41.43 -20.13
C PHE A 509 8.53 -41.96 -18.80
N CYS A 510 8.09 -43.17 -18.42
CA CYS A 510 8.88 -44.21 -17.75
C CYS A 510 9.49 -43.94 -16.35
N LEU A 511 8.68 -44.10 -15.29
CA LEU A 511 9.13 -44.61 -13.98
C LEU A 511 8.58 -46.01 -13.68
N THR A 512 8.67 -46.91 -14.65
CA THR A 512 8.46 -48.35 -14.45
C THR A 512 9.73 -49.09 -13.95
N SER A 513 10.90 -48.44 -13.97
CA SER A 513 12.19 -49.09 -13.66
C SER A 513 12.55 -49.15 -12.17
N HIS A 514 12.07 -48.21 -11.35
CA HIS A 514 12.38 -48.18 -9.91
C HIS A 514 11.27 -48.76 -9.03
N SER A 515 10.02 -48.73 -9.48
CA SER A 515 8.90 -49.38 -8.80
C SER A 515 8.98 -50.92 -8.86
N SER A 516 9.64 -51.50 -9.87
CA SER A 516 9.92 -52.94 -9.96
C SER A 516 10.95 -53.47 -8.95
N SER A 517 11.73 -52.60 -8.31
CA SER A 517 12.78 -53.01 -7.37
C SER A 517 12.26 -53.29 -5.95
N ILE A 518 11.08 -52.79 -5.61
CA ILE A 518 10.47 -52.96 -4.28
C ILE A 518 9.44 -54.09 -4.36
N LYS A 519 9.72 -55.23 -3.72
CA LYS A 519 8.83 -56.40 -3.71
C LYS A 519 7.71 -56.19 -2.69
N ILE A 520 6.56 -55.67 -3.12
CA ILE A 520 5.49 -55.23 -2.22
C ILE A 520 4.63 -56.43 -1.77
N ASP A 521 4.01 -57.17 -2.69
CA ASP A 521 3.15 -58.32 -2.35
C ASP A 521 3.37 -59.48 -3.32
N LYS A 522 3.45 -60.72 -2.80
CA LYS A 522 3.54 -61.94 -3.63
C LYS A 522 2.16 -62.36 -4.13
N ILE A 523 2.05 -62.62 -5.42
CA ILE A 523 0.83 -63.06 -6.10
C ILE A 523 1.08 -64.42 -6.76
N SER A 524 0.08 -65.30 -6.76
CA SER A 524 -0.02 -66.44 -7.68
C SER A 524 -1.21 -66.25 -8.63
N VAL A 525 -1.00 -66.54 -9.93
CA VAL A 525 -2.03 -66.38 -10.96
C VAL A 525 -2.35 -67.74 -11.58
N LYS A 526 -3.63 -68.08 -11.70
CA LYS A 526 -4.09 -69.32 -12.33
C LYS A 526 -4.35 -69.08 -13.80
N VAL A 527 -3.73 -69.87 -14.67
CA VAL A 527 -3.89 -69.78 -16.12
C VAL A 527 -4.60 -71.03 -16.63
N GLN A 528 -5.72 -70.83 -17.33
CA GLN A 528 -6.51 -71.89 -17.95
C GLN A 528 -6.32 -71.88 -19.46
N LEU A 529 -5.87 -73.01 -20.03
CA LEU A 529 -5.78 -73.17 -21.48
C LEU A 529 -7.15 -73.50 -22.07
N ASN A 530 -7.56 -72.73 -23.08
CA ASN A 530 -8.90 -72.81 -23.62
C ASN A 530 -9.15 -74.09 -24.46
N GLU A 531 -8.10 -74.75 -24.96
CA GLU A 531 -8.19 -75.94 -25.82
C GLU A 531 -8.32 -77.25 -25.02
N ASN A 532 -7.64 -77.37 -23.87
CA ASN A 532 -7.57 -78.63 -23.09
C ASN A 532 -8.16 -78.54 -21.67
N LYS A 533 -8.64 -77.36 -21.23
CA LYS A 533 -9.08 -77.08 -19.83
C LYS A 533 -8.05 -77.39 -18.73
N GLU A 534 -6.77 -77.51 -19.09
CA GLU A 534 -5.69 -77.62 -18.10
C GLU A 534 -5.46 -76.27 -17.42
N CYS A 535 -5.40 -76.28 -16.10
CA CYS A 535 -5.12 -75.12 -15.26
C CYS A 535 -3.75 -75.29 -14.60
N PHE A 536 -2.85 -74.34 -14.80
CA PHE A 536 -1.59 -74.27 -14.08
C PHE A 536 -1.47 -72.94 -13.34
N GLU A 537 -0.68 -72.96 -12.26
CA GLU A 537 -0.52 -71.80 -11.39
C GLU A 537 0.89 -71.23 -11.57
N VAL A 538 0.97 -69.98 -12.00
CA VAL A 538 2.21 -69.23 -12.09
C VAL A 538 2.49 -68.61 -10.72
N LYS A 539 3.51 -69.14 -10.03
CA LYS A 539 3.95 -68.69 -8.70
C LYS A 539 5.17 -67.79 -8.80
N ASN A 540 5.50 -67.10 -7.70
CA ASN A 540 6.62 -66.15 -7.62
C ASN A 540 6.46 -64.95 -8.57
N LEU A 541 5.27 -64.33 -8.53
CA LEU A 541 5.01 -63.03 -9.13
C LEU A 541 4.84 -62.01 -8.01
N TYR A 542 5.12 -60.75 -8.31
CA TYR A 542 4.82 -59.62 -7.43
C TYR A 542 3.79 -58.69 -8.06
N SER A 543 2.98 -58.00 -7.26
CA SER A 543 1.93 -57.08 -7.75
C SER A 543 2.43 -55.99 -8.69
N ASN A 544 3.70 -55.63 -8.59
CA ASN A 544 4.40 -54.66 -9.42
C ASN A 544 5.22 -55.27 -10.57
N ASP A 545 5.18 -56.60 -10.77
CA ASP A 545 5.77 -57.22 -11.95
C ASP A 545 5.03 -56.71 -13.21
N LEU A 546 5.76 -56.61 -14.32
CA LEU A 546 5.20 -56.23 -15.62
C LEU A 546 4.44 -57.40 -16.24
N LEU A 547 3.41 -57.07 -17.02
CA LEU A 547 2.66 -58.07 -17.80
C LEU A 547 3.58 -58.83 -18.77
N GLU A 548 4.64 -58.20 -19.30
CA GLU A 548 5.64 -58.88 -20.14
C GLU A 548 6.30 -60.07 -19.42
N SER A 549 6.73 -59.89 -18.18
CA SER A 549 7.37 -60.95 -17.37
C SER A 549 6.41 -62.11 -17.09
N LEU A 550 5.14 -61.80 -16.85
CA LEU A 550 4.08 -62.81 -16.73
C LEU A 550 3.89 -63.55 -18.05
N ARG A 551 3.85 -62.83 -19.17
CA ARG A 551 3.65 -63.39 -20.51
C ARG A 551 4.80 -64.29 -20.91
N GLN A 552 6.05 -63.92 -20.61
CA GLN A 552 7.23 -64.77 -20.85
C GLN A 552 7.20 -66.06 -20.01
N LYS A 553 6.88 -65.97 -18.71
CA LYS A 553 6.73 -67.17 -17.85
C LYS A 553 5.61 -68.10 -18.35
N ILE A 554 4.51 -67.55 -18.85
CA ILE A 554 3.43 -68.35 -19.45
C ILE A 554 3.88 -68.96 -20.78
N ALA A 555 4.63 -68.23 -21.61
CA ALA A 555 5.18 -68.71 -22.87
C ALA A 555 6.13 -69.91 -22.67
N GLU A 556 6.98 -69.85 -21.65
CA GLU A 556 7.87 -70.94 -21.24
C GLU A 556 7.09 -72.17 -20.78
N LEU A 557 6.03 -71.99 -19.99
CA LEU A 557 5.21 -73.09 -19.47
C LEU A 557 4.31 -73.73 -20.55
N VAL A 558 3.85 -72.96 -21.53
CA VAL A 558 3.02 -73.42 -22.65
C VAL A 558 3.87 -73.86 -23.86
N ASN A 559 5.20 -73.72 -23.76
CA ASN A 559 6.19 -74.09 -24.77
C ASN A 559 5.89 -73.50 -26.17
N ASN A 560 5.48 -72.22 -26.19
CA ASN A 560 5.06 -71.49 -27.39
C ASN A 560 5.62 -70.06 -27.41
N SER A 561 5.73 -69.45 -28.58
CA SER A 561 6.20 -68.06 -28.67
C SER A 561 5.17 -67.07 -28.11
N VAL A 562 5.64 -65.98 -27.52
CA VAL A 562 4.84 -64.88 -26.92
C VAL A 562 3.77 -64.30 -27.86
N ASN A 563 3.97 -64.45 -29.17
CA ASN A 563 3.07 -63.96 -30.23
C ASN A 563 1.97 -64.96 -30.62
N ASN A 564 2.08 -66.23 -30.22
CA ASN A 564 1.17 -67.29 -30.64
C ASN A 564 0.04 -67.57 -29.63
N PHE A 565 -0.09 -66.75 -28.58
CA PHE A 565 -1.20 -66.87 -27.62
C PHE A 565 -1.75 -65.50 -27.18
N GLN A 566 -3.07 -65.48 -26.95
CA GLN A 566 -3.79 -64.34 -26.39
C GLN A 566 -4.18 -64.63 -24.94
N LEU A 567 -3.88 -63.70 -24.04
CA LEU A 567 -4.29 -63.73 -22.64
C LEU A 567 -5.59 -62.93 -22.47
N LEU A 568 -6.56 -63.52 -21.76
CA LEU A 568 -7.79 -62.86 -21.37
C LEU A 568 -7.92 -62.82 -19.84
N HIS A 569 -8.22 -61.66 -19.29
CA HIS A 569 -8.61 -61.48 -17.89
C HIS A 569 -10.05 -60.97 -17.86
N GLU A 570 -10.95 -61.64 -17.13
CA GLU A 570 -12.37 -61.25 -17.00
C GLU A 570 -13.06 -60.89 -18.34
N SER A 571 -12.80 -61.67 -19.40
CA SER A 571 -13.34 -61.47 -20.76
C SER A 571 -12.70 -60.32 -21.58
N LYS A 572 -11.72 -59.59 -21.04
CA LYS A 572 -10.95 -58.57 -21.77
C LYS A 572 -9.63 -59.13 -22.30
N ILE A 573 -9.27 -58.77 -23.53
CA ILE A 573 -8.01 -59.19 -24.17
C ILE A 573 -6.86 -58.31 -23.64
N LEU A 574 -5.85 -58.94 -23.04
CA LEU A 574 -4.62 -58.29 -22.63
C LEU A 574 -3.67 -58.19 -23.84
N ALA A 575 -3.77 -57.09 -24.58
CA ALA A 575 -2.95 -56.81 -25.75
C ALA A 575 -1.47 -56.58 -25.38
N GLN A 576 -0.56 -56.87 -26.32
CA GLN A 576 0.90 -56.67 -26.13
C GLN A 576 1.29 -55.20 -25.89
N SER A 577 0.47 -54.24 -26.33
CA SER A 577 0.66 -52.82 -26.02
C SER A 577 0.51 -52.47 -24.54
N LEU A 578 0.01 -53.39 -23.72
CA LEU A 578 -0.13 -53.26 -22.27
C LEU A 578 1.00 -53.97 -21.51
N ASP A 579 1.99 -54.54 -22.19
CA ASP A 579 3.05 -55.34 -21.57
C ASP A 579 3.97 -54.51 -20.64
N ASN A 580 4.01 -53.19 -20.82
CA ASN A 580 4.71 -52.23 -19.97
C ASN A 580 3.93 -51.80 -18.71
N LYS A 581 2.74 -52.38 -18.46
CA LYS A 581 1.91 -52.09 -17.28
C LYS A 581 2.09 -53.16 -16.21
N THR A 582 1.95 -52.76 -14.94
CA THR A 582 2.07 -53.67 -13.79
C THR A 582 0.82 -54.55 -13.63
N LEU A 583 0.97 -55.70 -12.98
CA LEU A 583 -0.14 -56.63 -12.69
C LEU A 583 -1.24 -55.98 -11.85
N SER A 584 -0.88 -55.15 -10.86
CA SER A 584 -1.83 -54.39 -10.04
C SER A 584 -2.66 -53.38 -10.85
N PHE A 585 -2.03 -52.71 -11.83
CA PHE A 585 -2.72 -51.77 -12.72
C PHE A 585 -3.75 -52.47 -13.61
N LEU A 586 -3.53 -53.75 -13.92
CA LEU A 586 -4.42 -54.57 -14.74
C LEU A 586 -5.47 -55.34 -13.91
N GLU A 587 -5.58 -55.03 -12.61
CA GLU A 587 -6.48 -55.68 -11.64
C GLU A 587 -6.21 -57.19 -11.47
N ILE A 588 -4.99 -57.65 -11.78
CA ILE A 588 -4.56 -59.04 -11.61
C ILE A 588 -4.05 -59.21 -10.18
N ASN A 589 -4.94 -59.70 -9.32
CA ASN A 589 -4.70 -59.93 -7.89
C ASN A 589 -4.35 -61.40 -7.59
N ASP A 590 -4.08 -61.72 -6.33
CA ASP A 590 -3.81 -63.09 -5.89
C ASP A 590 -4.96 -64.06 -6.24
N ALA A 591 -4.60 -65.22 -6.78
CA ALA A 591 -5.49 -66.26 -7.31
C ALA A 591 -6.38 -65.87 -8.51
N SER A 592 -6.07 -64.77 -9.22
CA SER A 592 -6.82 -64.36 -10.43
C SER A 592 -6.75 -65.41 -11.56
N LEU A 593 -7.83 -65.53 -12.33
CA LEU A 593 -7.95 -66.50 -13.43
C LEU A 593 -7.70 -65.83 -14.79
N LEU A 594 -6.64 -66.23 -15.48
CA LEU A 594 -6.35 -65.83 -16.86
C LEU A 594 -6.70 -66.97 -17.82
N THR A 595 -7.39 -66.66 -18.91
CA THR A 595 -7.64 -67.62 -19.99
C THR A 595 -6.65 -67.41 -21.12
N CYS A 596 -5.90 -68.45 -21.48
CA CYS A 596 -4.93 -68.42 -22.58
C CYS A 596 -5.52 -69.12 -23.81
N LYS A 597 -5.62 -68.40 -24.94
CA LYS A 597 -6.07 -68.92 -26.25
C LYS A 597 -4.89 -68.99 -27.22
N LEU A 598 -4.60 -70.18 -27.75
CA LEU A 598 -3.57 -70.38 -28.77
C LEU A 598 -4.09 -69.92 -30.14
N ILE A 599 -3.23 -69.27 -30.93
CA ILE A 599 -3.51 -68.87 -32.31
C ILE A 599 -2.69 -69.78 -33.23
N PRO A 600 -3.31 -70.54 -34.16
CA PRO A 600 -2.56 -71.37 -35.10
C PRO A 600 -1.78 -70.50 -36.11
N SER A 601 -0.47 -70.71 -36.18
CA SER A 601 0.44 -70.01 -37.11
C SER A 601 0.17 -70.39 -38.58
N THR A 602 -0.05 -69.41 -39.45
CA THR A 602 0.01 -69.59 -40.91
C THR A 602 1.19 -68.81 -41.51
N PRO A 603 1.88 -69.32 -42.55
CA PRO A 603 3.13 -68.75 -43.04
C PRO A 603 2.90 -67.60 -44.05
N VAL A 604 3.81 -66.63 -44.02
CA VAL A 604 3.85 -65.41 -44.83
C VAL A 604 4.06 -65.70 -46.32
N LYS A 605 3.35 -64.99 -47.21
CA LYS A 605 3.80 -64.70 -48.59
C LYS A 605 3.51 -63.25 -48.98
N SER A 606 4.52 -62.64 -49.56
CA SER A 606 4.62 -61.34 -50.24
C SER A 606 3.81 -61.24 -51.53
N SER A 607 3.17 -60.10 -51.80
CA SER A 607 3.18 -59.39 -53.10
C SER A 607 2.24 -58.18 -53.11
N GLU A 608 2.70 -57.12 -53.79
CA GLU A 608 2.04 -55.83 -54.06
C GLU A 608 0.84 -55.90 -55.04
N PHE A 609 0.17 -54.73 -55.16
CA PHE A 609 -0.70 -54.18 -56.22
C PHE A 609 -2.23 -54.14 -56.03
N PHE A 610 -2.69 -52.89 -55.80
CA PHE A 610 -3.84 -52.15 -56.36
C PHE A 610 -5.08 -52.92 -56.86
N THR A 611 -6.28 -52.51 -56.40
CA THR A 611 -7.26 -51.75 -57.22
C THR A 611 -8.59 -51.48 -56.48
N THR A 612 -8.88 -50.18 -56.28
CA THR A 612 -10.11 -49.43 -56.63
C THR A 612 -11.54 -49.84 -56.23
N LEU A 613 -12.30 -48.77 -55.88
CA LEU A 613 -13.76 -48.51 -56.01
C LEU A 613 -14.65 -49.03 -54.86
N SER A 614 -15.03 -48.18 -53.89
CA SER A 614 -16.09 -47.16 -53.89
C SER A 614 -17.52 -47.74 -53.85
N ILE A 615 -18.33 -47.34 -52.86
CA ILE A 615 -19.52 -46.47 -53.03
C ILE A 615 -20.18 -46.21 -51.65
N CYS A 616 -20.21 -44.91 -51.32
CA CYS A 616 -21.19 -44.08 -50.63
C CYS A 616 -22.19 -44.66 -49.61
N SER A 617 -22.25 -44.02 -48.44
CA SER A 617 -23.31 -43.03 -48.15
C SER A 617 -23.04 -42.22 -46.87
N THR A 618 -22.59 -40.97 -47.08
CA THR A 618 -22.84 -39.80 -46.21
C THR A 618 -24.34 -39.43 -46.29
N PRO A 619 -24.96 -38.66 -45.37
CA PRO A 619 -24.51 -37.31 -44.96
C PRO A 619 -24.90 -36.90 -43.52
N LYS A 620 -24.60 -35.73 -42.94
CA LYS A 620 -24.28 -34.37 -43.39
C LYS A 620 -23.74 -33.62 -42.15
N SER A 621 -22.59 -32.94 -42.24
CA SER A 621 -22.46 -31.46 -42.30
C SER A 621 -22.61 -30.75 -40.94
N SER A 622 -21.86 -29.72 -40.54
CA SER A 622 -20.78 -28.87 -41.08
C SER A 622 -20.75 -27.66 -40.12
N LEU A 623 -19.65 -27.04 -39.71
CA LEU A 623 -18.99 -25.95 -40.46
C LEU A 623 -17.82 -25.42 -39.61
N PHE A 624 -16.61 -25.43 -40.18
CA PHE A 624 -15.56 -24.48 -39.86
C PHE A 624 -15.09 -23.86 -41.18
N SER A 625 -14.92 -22.53 -41.14
CA SER A 625 -14.02 -21.66 -41.91
C SER A 625 -13.92 -21.75 -43.45
N ASN A 626 -14.19 -20.61 -44.08
CA ASN A 626 -13.52 -20.17 -45.33
C ASN A 626 -12.71 -18.91 -44.99
N ARG A 627 -11.39 -18.96 -45.23
CA ARG A 627 -10.61 -18.20 -46.24
C ARG A 627 -10.40 -16.71 -45.93
N LEU A 628 -9.14 -16.28 -45.92
CA LEU A 628 -8.51 -15.64 -47.09
C LEU A 628 -7.05 -15.23 -46.81
N SER A 629 -6.27 -15.35 -47.87
CA SER A 629 -4.87 -14.98 -48.07
C SER A 629 -4.64 -13.47 -48.28
N ILE A 630 -3.54 -12.97 -47.69
CA ILE A 630 -2.49 -12.10 -48.27
C ILE A 630 -2.87 -11.09 -49.38
N SER A 631 -2.67 -9.79 -49.12
CA SER A 631 -1.87 -8.86 -49.95
C SER A 631 -1.71 -7.47 -49.31
N CYS A 632 -0.47 -6.96 -49.30
CA CYS A 632 -0.05 -5.56 -49.10
C CYS A 632 -0.41 -4.69 -50.33
N PRO A 633 -0.37 -3.34 -50.31
CA PRO A 633 0.44 -2.41 -49.50
C PRO A 633 -0.27 -1.73 -48.33
#